data_AF-A0A2X2TGE1-F1
#
_entry.id   AF-A0A2X2TGE1-F1
#
_cell.length_a   1.000
_cell.length_b   1.000
_cell.length_c   1.000
_cell.angle_alpha   90.00
_cell.angle_beta   90.00
_cell.angle_gamma   90.00
#
_symmetry.space_group_name_H-M   'P 1'
#
loop_
_entity.id
_entity.type
_entity.pdbx_description
1 polymer ?
#
loop_
_entity_poly.entity_id
_entity_poly.type
_entity_poly.pdbx_seq_one_letter_code
_entity_poly.pdbx_strand_id
1 'polypeptide(L)'
;MPFTELVDQAWQQGLTEPDPRVDLSGKDVMRKLVILAREAGYDIEPDQVRVESLVPSGCEGGSIDHFFENGDELNEQMLQRLEAAQEMGWVLRYVARFDANGKARVGVEAVRAEHPLAALLPCDNVFAIESRWYRDNPLVIRGPGAGRDVTAGAIQSDLNRLAQLL
;
A
#
# COMPACT_ATOMS: atom_id res chain seq x y z
N MET A 1 12.33 15.19 9.74
CA MET A 1 11.47 14.42 10.65
C MET A 1 11.73 12.95 10.37
N PRO A 2 12.15 12.16 11.37
CA PRO A 2 12.26 10.71 11.25
C PRO A 2 10.97 10.05 10.77
N PHE A 3 11.08 8.91 10.08
CA PHE A 3 9.92 8.15 9.60
C PHE A 3 9.10 7.61 10.77
N THR A 4 9.74 7.14 11.85
CA THR A 4 9.03 6.63 13.02
C THR A 4 8.23 7.70 13.76
N GLU A 5 8.65 8.96 13.74
CA GLU A 5 7.83 10.07 14.27
C GLU A 5 6.56 10.29 13.44
N LEU A 6 6.62 10.09 12.11
CA LEU A 6 5.42 10.15 11.26
C LEU A 6 4.48 8.98 11.55
N VAL A 7 5.02 7.78 11.81
CA VAL A 7 4.25 6.60 12.19
C VAL A 7 3.57 6.81 13.55
N ASP A 8 4.29 7.34 14.54
CA ASP A 8 3.74 7.66 15.86
C ASP A 8 2.60 8.69 15.77
N GLN A 9 2.80 9.76 14.99
CA GLN A 9 1.73 10.74 14.74
C GLN A 9 0.49 10.10 14.09
N ALA A 10 0.69 9.22 13.10
CA ALA A 10 -0.42 8.50 12.46
C ALA A 10 -1.15 7.57 13.45
N TRP A 11 -0.40 6.88 14.31
CA TRP A 11 -0.95 6.01 15.35
C TRP A 11 -1.77 6.78 16.38
N GLN A 12 -1.25 7.90 16.89
CA GLN A 12 -1.95 8.78 17.83
C GLN A 12 -3.23 9.40 17.23
N GLN A 13 -3.26 9.59 15.90
CA GLN A 13 -4.44 10.07 15.17
C GLN A 13 -5.44 8.96 14.83
N GLY A 14 -5.14 7.69 15.16
CA GLY A 14 -5.99 6.55 14.83
C GLY A 14 -6.04 6.22 13.34
N LEU A 15 -4.98 6.57 12.59
CA LEU A 15 -4.84 6.28 11.15
C LEU A 15 -4.22 4.90 10.88
N THR A 16 -3.69 4.24 11.89
CA THR A 16 -3.14 2.88 11.82
C THR A 16 -4.03 1.90 12.58
N GLU A 17 -3.76 0.61 12.42
CA GLU A 17 -4.22 -0.42 13.33
C GLU A 17 -3.70 -0.19 14.76
N PRO A 18 -4.30 -0.82 15.79
CA PRO A 18 -3.85 -0.70 17.18
C PRO A 18 -2.36 -1.01 17.37
N ASP A 19 -1.83 -1.89 16.52
CA ASP A 19 -0.41 -2.16 16.36
C ASP A 19 0.05 -1.69 14.96
N PRO A 20 0.82 -0.58 14.84
CA PRO A 20 1.28 -0.02 13.57
C PRO A 20 2.07 -1.01 12.69
N ARG A 21 2.68 -2.03 13.30
CA ARG A 21 3.43 -3.06 12.58
C ARG A 21 2.56 -3.85 11.62
N VAL A 22 1.25 -3.94 11.88
CA VAL A 22 0.30 -4.62 10.99
C VAL A 22 0.25 -3.91 9.63
N ASP A 23 0.16 -2.58 9.63
CA ASP A 23 0.16 -1.78 8.41
C ASP A 23 1.53 -1.78 7.72
N LEU A 24 2.61 -1.60 8.51
CA LEU A 24 3.98 -1.55 8.01
C LEU A 24 4.49 -2.89 7.46
N SER A 25 3.86 -4.01 7.81
CA SER A 25 4.22 -5.33 7.31
C SER A 25 3.98 -5.53 5.81
N GLY A 26 3.13 -4.70 5.19
CA GLY A 26 2.75 -4.82 3.78
C GLY A 26 1.78 -5.97 3.47
N LYS A 27 1.39 -6.77 4.47
CA LYS A 27 0.50 -7.93 4.27
C LYS A 27 -0.87 -7.55 3.73
N ASP A 28 -1.42 -6.42 4.16
CA ASP A 28 -2.71 -5.94 3.68
C ASP A 28 -2.67 -5.63 2.18
N VAL A 29 -1.66 -4.86 1.77
CA VAL A 29 -1.41 -4.48 0.38
C VAL A 29 -1.13 -5.71 -0.49
N MET A 30 -0.38 -6.69 0.02
CA MET A 30 -0.16 -7.98 -0.64
C MET A 30 -1.46 -8.74 -0.87
N ARG A 31 -2.34 -8.87 0.15
CA ARG A 31 -3.64 -9.55 0.00
C ARG A 31 -4.49 -8.89 -1.08
N LYS A 32 -4.55 -7.55 -1.09
CA LYS A 32 -5.25 -6.78 -2.13
C LYS A 32 -4.67 -7.06 -3.52
N LEU A 33 -3.34 -7.09 -3.66
CA LEU A 33 -2.68 -7.41 -4.93
C LEU A 33 -3.04 -8.81 -5.45
N VAL A 34 -3.01 -9.82 -4.56
CA VAL A 34 -3.37 -11.20 -4.91
C VAL A 34 -4.82 -11.31 -5.38
N ILE A 35 -5.76 -10.67 -4.68
CA ILE A 35 -7.17 -10.63 -5.09
C ILE A 35 -7.28 -10.03 -6.49
N LEU A 36 -6.68 -8.86 -6.74
CA LEU A 36 -6.77 -8.18 -8.04
C LEU A 36 -6.14 -8.99 -9.18
N ALA A 37 -5.01 -9.66 -8.93
CA ALA A 37 -4.36 -10.50 -9.93
C ALA A 37 -5.22 -11.73 -10.26
N ARG A 38 -5.86 -12.35 -9.27
CA ARG A 38 -6.80 -13.47 -9.47
C ARG A 38 -8.04 -13.04 -10.23
N GLU A 39 -8.62 -11.88 -9.91
CA GLU A 39 -9.74 -11.29 -10.67
C GLU A 39 -9.34 -10.98 -12.13
N ALA A 40 -8.06 -10.69 -12.38
CA ALA A 40 -7.52 -10.53 -13.73
C ALA A 40 -7.20 -11.86 -14.46
N GLY A 41 -7.47 -13.01 -13.82
CA GLY A 41 -7.31 -14.35 -14.40
C GLY A 41 -5.95 -15.02 -14.17
N TYR A 42 -5.13 -14.50 -13.25
CA TYR A 42 -3.82 -15.08 -12.92
C TYR A 42 -3.88 -15.96 -11.68
N ASP A 43 -3.27 -17.13 -11.77
CA ASP A 43 -3.10 -18.04 -10.62
C ASP A 43 -1.84 -17.63 -9.85
N ILE A 44 -2.03 -16.85 -8.78
CA ILE A 44 -0.96 -16.38 -7.91
C ILE A 44 -1.32 -16.61 -6.46
N GLU A 45 -0.34 -17.07 -5.68
CA GLU A 45 -0.39 -17.26 -4.24
C GLU A 45 0.40 -16.18 -3.48
N PRO A 46 0.05 -15.88 -2.22
CA PRO A 46 0.73 -14.85 -1.43
C PRO A 46 2.25 -15.03 -1.29
N ASP A 47 2.74 -16.26 -1.22
CA ASP A 47 4.18 -16.58 -1.09
C ASP A 47 4.98 -16.30 -2.38
N GLN A 48 4.29 -16.14 -3.52
CA GLN A 48 4.88 -15.73 -4.78
C GLN A 48 5.05 -14.21 -4.90
N VAL A 49 4.50 -13.44 -3.96
CA VAL A 49 4.62 -11.97 -3.93
C VAL A 49 5.84 -11.57 -3.12
N ARG A 50 6.78 -10.84 -3.73
CA ARG A 50 7.90 -10.24 -3.00
C ARG A 50 7.40 -9.03 -2.19
N VAL A 51 7.30 -9.17 -0.88
CA VAL A 51 6.88 -8.08 0.01
C VAL A 51 8.09 -7.49 0.75
N GLU A 52 8.25 -6.19 0.65
CA GLU A 52 9.15 -5.40 1.49
C GLU A 52 8.40 -4.92 2.74
N SER A 53 8.71 -5.52 3.88
CA SER A 53 8.21 -5.06 5.19
C SER A 53 8.97 -3.80 5.62
N LEU A 54 8.24 -2.84 6.19
CA LEU A 54 8.80 -1.66 6.86
C LEU A 54 8.94 -1.87 8.37
N VAL A 55 8.70 -3.08 8.87
CA VAL A 55 9.01 -3.47 10.25
C VAL A 55 10.48 -3.91 10.32
N PRO A 56 11.35 -3.25 11.11
CA PRO A 56 12.74 -3.65 11.28
C PRO A 56 12.89 -5.08 11.78
N SER A 57 14.00 -5.72 11.42
CA SER A 57 14.29 -7.08 11.88
C SER A 57 14.45 -7.10 13.41
N GLY A 58 13.77 -8.02 14.09
CA GLY A 58 13.77 -8.11 15.55
C GLY A 58 12.70 -7.23 16.24
N CYS A 59 11.93 -6.45 15.48
CA CYS A 59 10.82 -5.63 16.00
C CYS A 59 9.43 -6.21 15.67
N GLU A 60 9.36 -7.43 15.11
CA GLU A 60 8.11 -8.09 14.73
C GLU A 60 7.26 -8.50 15.95
N GLY A 61 7.90 -8.64 17.12
CA GLY A 61 7.27 -8.96 18.40
C GLY A 61 7.62 -7.95 19.49
N GLY A 62 7.13 -8.20 20.71
CA GLY A 62 7.34 -7.29 21.84
C GLY A 62 6.36 -6.11 21.87
N SER A 63 6.64 -5.13 22.75
CA SER A 63 5.80 -3.94 22.92
C SER A 63 5.92 -2.97 21.75
N ILE A 64 4.91 -2.10 21.61
CA ILE A 64 4.93 -1.00 20.64
C ILE A 64 6.07 -0.01 20.98
N ASP A 65 6.33 0.23 22.26
CA ASP A 65 7.45 1.07 22.71
C ASP A 65 8.79 0.55 22.19
N HIS A 66 9.03 -0.77 22.29
CA HIS A 66 10.24 -1.39 21.76
C HIS A 66 10.38 -1.18 20.25
N PHE A 67 9.28 -1.23 19.49
CA PHE A 67 9.31 -0.95 18.05
C PHE A 67 9.75 0.48 17.75
N PHE A 68 9.25 1.48 18.51
CA PHE A 68 9.65 2.87 18.33
C PHE A 68 11.09 3.15 18.81
N GLU A 69 11.51 2.53 19.90
CA GLU A 69 12.88 2.64 20.44
C GLU A 69 13.95 2.05 19.51
N ASN A 70 13.58 1.08 18.68
CA ASN A 70 14.48 0.41 17.72
C ASN A 70 14.21 0.85 16.27
N GLY A 71 13.66 2.05 16.09
CA GLY A 71 13.26 2.60 14.80
C GLY A 71 14.37 3.24 13.95
N ASP A 72 15.57 3.40 14.50
CA ASP A 72 16.64 4.19 13.88
C ASP A 72 17.08 3.65 12.52
N GLU A 73 17.20 2.33 12.38
CA GLU A 73 17.55 1.70 11.10
C GLU A 73 16.52 2.05 10.01
N LEU A 74 15.22 2.00 10.34
CA LEU A 74 14.16 2.37 9.41
C LEU A 74 14.20 3.86 9.05
N ASN A 75 14.51 4.71 10.03
CA ASN A 75 14.66 6.15 9.82
C ASN A 75 15.78 6.46 8.83
N GLU A 76 16.94 5.86 9.01
CA GLU A 76 18.08 6.02 8.09
C GLU A 76 17.75 5.52 6.68
N GLN A 77 17.17 4.32 6.56
CA GLN A 77 16.79 3.74 5.28
C GLN A 77 15.77 4.62 4.53
N MET A 78 14.75 5.12 5.22
CA MET A 78 13.72 5.97 4.61
C MET A 78 14.25 7.35 4.24
N LEU A 79 15.14 7.93 5.06
CA LEU A 79 15.77 9.21 4.75
C LEU A 79 16.63 9.12 3.50
N GLN A 80 17.50 8.10 3.40
CA GLN A 80 18.34 7.87 2.22
C GLN A 80 17.51 7.72 0.94
N ARG A 81 16.42 6.95 1.00
CA ARG A 81 15.50 6.79 -0.15
C ARG A 81 14.80 8.10 -0.50
N LEU A 82 14.43 8.90 0.49
CA LEU A 82 13.75 10.18 0.28
C LEU A 82 14.67 11.17 -0.40
N GLU A 83 15.90 11.31 0.07
CA GLU A 83 16.91 12.20 -0.51
C GLU A 83 17.21 11.80 -1.96
N ALA A 84 17.46 10.52 -2.22
CA ALA A 84 17.69 10.01 -3.58
C ALA A 84 16.50 10.26 -4.52
N ALA A 85 15.26 10.11 -4.04
CA ALA A 85 14.07 10.42 -4.83
C ALA A 85 13.94 11.92 -5.11
N GLN A 86 14.21 12.77 -4.11
CA GLN A 86 14.12 14.22 -4.22
C GLN A 86 15.15 14.80 -5.20
N GLU A 87 16.37 14.25 -5.24
CA GLU A 87 17.39 14.64 -6.24
C GLU A 87 16.90 14.46 -7.69
N MET A 88 16.02 13.48 -7.91
CA MET A 88 15.41 13.21 -9.22
C MET A 88 14.06 13.92 -9.44
N GLY A 89 13.56 14.68 -8.46
CA GLY A 89 12.22 15.28 -8.47
C GLY A 89 11.09 14.26 -8.34
N TRP A 90 11.35 13.11 -7.72
CA TRP A 90 10.41 12.00 -7.54
C TRP A 90 9.87 11.98 -6.10
N VAL A 91 8.84 11.18 -5.87
CA VAL A 91 8.21 10.98 -4.56
C VAL A 91 8.17 9.51 -4.18
N LEU A 92 8.31 9.21 -2.89
CA LEU A 92 8.20 7.84 -2.38
C LEU A 92 6.74 7.42 -2.20
N ARG A 93 6.40 6.22 -2.64
CA ARG A 93 5.09 5.59 -2.44
C ARG A 93 5.26 4.13 -2.06
N TYR A 94 4.40 3.62 -1.18
CA TYR A 94 4.32 2.19 -0.90
C TYR A 94 3.36 1.55 -1.92
N VAL A 95 3.90 0.78 -2.85
CA VAL A 95 3.21 0.36 -4.08
C VAL A 95 3.16 -1.17 -4.18
N ALA A 96 2.00 -1.68 -4.56
CA ALA A 96 1.84 -3.03 -5.11
C ALA A 96 1.93 -3.00 -6.63
N ARG A 97 2.79 -3.85 -7.22
CA ARG A 97 2.88 -4.04 -8.67
C ARG A 97 2.68 -5.49 -9.05
N PHE A 98 1.87 -5.69 -10.08
CA PHE A 98 1.69 -6.96 -10.75
C PHE A 98 1.94 -6.78 -12.25
N ASP A 99 2.75 -7.66 -12.83
CA ASP A 99 3.07 -7.70 -14.26
C ASP A 99 2.41 -8.92 -14.90
N ALA A 100 1.96 -8.79 -16.15
CA ALA A 100 1.30 -9.87 -16.90
C ALA A 100 2.20 -11.13 -17.08
N ASN A 101 3.51 -11.02 -16.87
CA ASN A 101 4.43 -12.15 -16.82
C ASN A 101 4.43 -12.89 -15.46
N GLY A 102 3.51 -12.55 -14.55
CA GLY A 102 3.35 -13.19 -13.24
C GLY A 102 4.24 -12.64 -12.13
N LYS A 103 4.98 -11.54 -12.37
CA LYS A 103 5.84 -10.93 -11.34
C LYS A 103 5.01 -10.03 -10.44
N ALA A 104 5.03 -10.31 -9.14
CA ALA A 104 4.34 -9.53 -8.13
C ALA A 104 5.32 -9.00 -7.06
N ARG A 105 5.16 -7.74 -6.69
CA ARG A 105 5.94 -7.13 -5.61
C ARG A 105 5.14 -6.07 -4.85
N VAL A 106 5.50 -5.86 -3.60
CA VAL A 106 4.98 -4.80 -2.74
C VAL A 106 6.17 -4.15 -2.04
N GLY A 107 6.26 -2.82 -2.06
CA GLY A 107 7.35 -2.11 -1.37
C GLY A 107 7.39 -0.62 -1.64
N VAL A 108 8.38 0.05 -1.09
CA VAL A 108 8.61 1.48 -1.31
C VAL A 108 9.25 1.68 -2.67
N GLU A 109 8.60 2.48 -3.51
CA GLU A 109 9.08 2.87 -4.83
C GLU A 109 9.15 4.39 -4.93
N ALA A 110 10.21 4.89 -5.57
CA ALA A 110 10.25 6.26 -6.03
C ALA A 110 9.51 6.36 -7.37
N VAL A 111 8.51 7.23 -7.45
CA VAL A 111 7.71 7.49 -8.65
C VAL A 111 7.81 8.95 -9.05
N ARG A 112 7.78 9.21 -10.36
CA ARG A 112 7.75 10.58 -10.89
C ARG A 112 6.58 11.36 -10.31
N ALA A 113 6.74 12.67 -10.12
CA ALA A 113 5.67 13.53 -9.61
C ALA A 113 4.39 13.50 -10.48
N GLU A 114 4.53 13.27 -11.78
CA GLU A 114 3.40 13.17 -12.73
C GLU A 114 2.79 11.76 -12.80
N HIS A 115 3.40 10.75 -12.16
CA HIS A 115 2.90 9.38 -12.20
C HIS A 115 1.53 9.29 -11.51
N PRO A 116 0.55 8.51 -12.02
CA PRO A 116 -0.78 8.40 -11.40
C PRO A 116 -0.76 8.08 -9.89
N LEU A 117 0.18 7.23 -9.46
CA LEU A 117 0.38 6.88 -8.04
C LEU A 117 0.96 8.00 -7.16
N ALA A 118 1.51 9.08 -7.75
CA ALA A 118 2.03 10.21 -6.99
C ALA A 118 0.91 11.10 -6.45
N ALA A 119 -0.20 11.24 -7.18
CA ALA A 119 -1.28 12.16 -6.86
C ALA A 119 -2.28 11.59 -5.84
N LEU A 120 -1.83 11.31 -4.61
CA LEU A 120 -2.69 10.84 -3.51
C LEU A 120 -3.16 12.01 -2.63
N LEU A 121 -4.45 12.03 -2.30
CA LEU A 121 -4.98 12.80 -1.19
C LEU A 121 -4.91 11.91 0.07
N PRO A 122 -4.94 12.51 1.27
CA PRO A 122 -4.99 11.74 2.51
C PRO A 122 -6.10 10.68 2.48
N CYS A 123 -5.76 9.45 2.87
CA CYS A 123 -6.65 8.28 2.93
C CYS A 123 -7.21 7.75 1.60
N ASP A 124 -6.79 8.30 0.45
CA ASP A 124 -7.14 7.72 -0.85
C ASP A 124 -6.28 6.49 -1.16
N ASN A 125 -6.89 5.50 -1.82
CA ASN A 125 -6.18 4.48 -2.60
C ASN A 125 -6.25 4.83 -4.09
N VAL A 126 -5.21 4.48 -4.83
CA VAL A 126 -5.16 4.63 -6.29
C VAL A 126 -4.73 3.30 -6.92
N PHE A 127 -5.47 2.88 -7.94
CA PHE A 127 -5.13 1.77 -8.82
C PHE A 127 -4.87 2.31 -10.21
N ALA A 128 -3.73 1.96 -10.80
CA ALA A 128 -3.41 2.24 -12.19
C ALA A 128 -3.39 0.91 -12.95
N ILE A 129 -4.34 0.73 -13.86
CA ILE A 129 -4.53 -0.50 -14.62
C ILE A 129 -4.08 -0.27 -16.05
N GLU A 130 -2.99 -0.92 -16.42
CA GLU A 130 -2.49 -0.96 -17.79
C GLU A 130 -3.03 -2.20 -18.50
N SER A 131 -3.48 -2.04 -19.73
CA SER A 131 -3.94 -3.15 -20.56
C SER A 131 -3.58 -2.90 -22.02
N ARG A 132 -3.89 -3.86 -22.91
CA ARG A 132 -3.73 -3.66 -24.36
C ARG A 132 -4.45 -2.41 -24.89
N TRP A 133 -5.54 -2.00 -24.25
CA TRP A 133 -6.35 -0.85 -24.63
C TRP A 133 -5.94 0.43 -23.89
N TYR A 134 -5.31 0.30 -22.72
CA TYR A 134 -4.88 1.39 -21.84
C TYR A 134 -3.35 1.34 -21.68
N ARG A 135 -2.60 1.39 -22.79
CA ARG A 135 -1.13 1.34 -22.78
C ARG A 135 -0.51 2.70 -22.49
N ASP A 136 -0.89 3.71 -23.28
CA ASP A 136 -0.28 5.05 -23.18
C ASP A 136 -0.92 5.90 -22.08
N ASN A 137 -2.16 5.56 -21.69
CA ASN A 137 -2.89 6.20 -20.60
C ASN A 137 -3.60 5.12 -19.76
N PRO A 138 -3.06 4.75 -18.59
CA PRO A 138 -3.64 3.71 -17.75
C PRO A 138 -5.02 4.12 -17.25
N LEU A 139 -5.90 3.14 -17.01
CA LEU A 139 -7.14 3.38 -16.31
C LEU A 139 -6.83 3.63 -14.83
N VAL A 140 -7.07 4.85 -14.37
CA VAL A 140 -6.84 5.26 -12.98
C VAL A 140 -8.15 5.23 -12.21
N ILE A 141 -8.23 4.36 -11.20
CA ILE A 141 -9.33 4.31 -10.23
C ILE A 141 -8.81 4.87 -8.92
N ARG A 142 -9.52 5.87 -8.39
CA ARG A 142 -9.11 6.59 -7.19
C ARG A 142 -10.30 6.86 -6.30
N GLY A 143 -10.10 6.73 -5.00
CA GLY A 143 -11.09 7.14 -4.01
C GLY A 143 -10.66 6.74 -2.60
N PRO A 144 -11.48 7.05 -1.59
CA PRO A 144 -11.21 6.70 -0.21
C PRO A 144 -10.99 5.20 -0.06
N GLY A 145 -9.84 4.83 0.49
CA GLY A 145 -9.41 3.45 0.65
C GLY A 145 -9.93 2.75 1.90
N ALA A 146 -10.42 3.55 2.85
CA ALA A 146 -10.95 3.13 4.14
C ALA A 146 -12.01 4.12 4.62
N GLY A 147 -12.93 3.66 5.46
CA GLY A 147 -13.97 4.49 6.07
C GLY A 147 -15.25 3.71 6.30
N ARG A 148 -15.87 3.87 7.47
CA ARG A 148 -17.03 3.08 7.90
C ARG A 148 -18.17 3.09 6.87
N ASP A 149 -18.57 4.28 6.43
CA ASP A 149 -19.73 4.43 5.55
C ASP A 149 -19.44 3.94 4.12
N VAL A 150 -18.24 4.19 3.61
CA VAL A 150 -17.84 3.78 2.26
C VAL A 150 -17.72 2.26 2.16
N THR A 151 -17.12 1.62 3.16
CA THR A 151 -17.03 0.17 3.24
C THR A 151 -18.40 -0.49 3.42
N ALA A 152 -19.26 0.06 4.29
CA ALA A 152 -20.61 -0.44 4.47
C ALA A 152 -21.45 -0.32 3.18
N GLY A 153 -21.32 0.80 2.47
CA GLY A 153 -21.97 1.02 1.18
C GLY A 153 -21.55 0.01 0.12
N ALA A 154 -20.25 -0.33 0.06
CA ALA A 154 -19.76 -1.36 -0.87
C ALA A 154 -20.38 -2.74 -0.58
N ILE A 155 -20.41 -3.16 0.69
CA ILE A 155 -21.03 -4.44 1.09
C ILE A 155 -22.53 -4.45 0.78
N GLN A 156 -23.24 -3.35 1.04
CA GLN A 156 -24.66 -3.24 0.73
C GLN A 156 -24.93 -3.32 -0.78
N SER A 157 -24.08 -2.70 -1.60
CA SER A 157 -24.17 -2.78 -3.06
C SER A 157 -24.02 -4.22 -3.55
N ASP A 158 -23.04 -4.96 -3.03
CA ASP A 158 -22.83 -6.37 -3.37
C ASP A 158 -24.03 -7.24 -2.95
N LEU A 159 -24.58 -7.01 -1.75
CA LEU A 159 -25.78 -7.71 -1.29
C LEU A 159 -26.99 -7.45 -2.20
N ASN A 160 -27.20 -6.20 -2.61
CA ASN A 160 -28.28 -5.85 -3.54
C ASN A 160 -28.09 -6.53 -4.90
N ARG A 161 -26.86 -6.56 -5.41
CA ARG A 161 -26.54 -7.26 -6.66
C ARG A 161 -26.83 -8.76 -6.56
N LEU A 162 -26.45 -9.41 -5.45
CA LEU A 162 -26.76 -10.82 -5.21
C LEU A 162 -28.26 -11.06 -5.12
N ALA A 163 -29.01 -10.19 -4.44
CA ALA A 163 -30.46 -10.30 -4.31
C ALA A 163 -31.19 -10.18 -5.66
N GLN A 164 -30.65 -9.45 -6.63
CA GLN A 164 -31.20 -9.34 -7.98
C GLN A 164 -30.91 -10.57 -8.86
N LEU A 165 -29.97 -11.44 -8.46
CA LEU A 165 -29.63 -12.68 -9.17
C LEU A 165 -30.43 -13.89 -8.68
N LEU A 166 -31.18 -13.74 -7.58
CA LEU A 166 -32.07 -14.74 -6.97
C LEU A 166 -33.50 -14.55 -7.46
#